data_AF-A0A916DGW4-F1
#
_entry.id   AF-A0A916DGW4-F1
#
_cell.length_a   1.000
_cell.length_b   1.000
_cell.length_c   1.000
_cell.angle_alpha   90.00
_cell.angle_beta   90.00
_cell.angle_gamma   90.00
#
_symmetry.space_group_name_H-M   'P 1'
#
loop_
_entity.id
_entity.type
_entity.pdbx_description
1 polymer ?
#
loop_
_entity_poly.entity_id
_entity_poly.type
_entity_poly.pdbx_seq_one_letter_code
_entity_poly.pdbx_strand_id
1 'polypeptide(L)'
;MDDFDREVYCIAGLPFDAVNMEQTMAHMRNAILQETKCFLTTPNLNFLALAQQDAAFRQSVVASDLVIADGMPIVWLAKFLGIPIRERVAGSSLFEAFRKEPRRKITAYFFGGPDGVAEAASKRINESSGGVECVGYYSPGFGTLDEMSSPAIIDAINASKADFLVVALGAKKGQAWIMKNLPLLKPPLVSHLGAVVNFEADRLKRAPVWVQNIGLEWLWRIKEEPNLWKRYWGDGLFFLQLILTRILPHRLWLAVNAKRLSHAAGESGLVLDNERDICTLQVSGTILDPVDAGIRDKLRAASLAGKPVELDLSQADYLSPGFLGLILVLKKQLDQRGERINVVRYNPVVEKLLATCGIAYLIR
;
A
#
# COMPACT_ATOMS: atom_id res chain seq x y z
N MET A 1 -14.87 6.81 -4.24
CA MET A 1 -13.91 7.94 -4.36
C MET A 1 -13.09 7.65 -5.58
N ASP A 2 -12.87 8.65 -6.44
CA ASP A 2 -11.98 8.45 -7.58
C ASP A 2 -10.54 8.22 -7.07
N ASP A 3 -9.84 7.27 -7.68
CA ASP A 3 -8.48 6.90 -7.31
C ASP A 3 -7.51 8.09 -7.47
N PHE A 4 -7.80 9.05 -8.37
CA PHE A 4 -6.98 10.25 -8.59
C PHE A 4 -7.24 11.38 -7.60
N ASP A 5 -8.28 11.29 -6.77
CA ASP A 5 -8.55 12.27 -5.70
C ASP A 5 -7.83 11.90 -4.40
N ARG A 6 -7.12 10.77 -4.37
CA ARG A 6 -6.36 10.31 -3.21
C ARG A 6 -5.17 11.22 -2.95
N GLU A 7 -4.89 11.45 -1.68
CA GLU A 7 -3.64 12.05 -1.21
C GLU A 7 -2.58 10.96 -1.08
N VAL A 8 -2.06 10.53 -2.24
CA VAL A 8 -1.15 9.39 -2.37
C VAL A 8 0.25 9.86 -2.72
N TYR A 9 1.26 9.29 -2.08
CA TYR A 9 2.66 9.67 -2.24
C TYR A 9 3.55 8.47 -2.51
N CYS A 10 4.52 8.61 -3.40
CA CYS A 10 5.52 7.59 -3.66
C CYS A 10 6.64 7.62 -2.60
N ILE A 11 6.86 6.51 -1.91
CA ILE A 11 8.01 6.29 -1.04
C ILE A 11 8.73 5.02 -1.47
N ALA A 12 9.96 5.19 -1.98
CA ALA A 12 10.83 4.09 -2.44
C ALA A 12 10.12 3.09 -3.38
N GLY A 13 9.31 3.58 -4.32
CA GLY A 13 8.68 2.80 -5.36
C GLY A 13 7.32 2.22 -5.02
N LEU A 14 6.79 2.51 -3.82
CA LEU A 14 5.46 2.11 -3.38
C LEU A 14 4.56 3.33 -3.15
N PRO A 15 3.25 3.23 -3.45
CA PRO A 15 2.28 4.27 -3.10
C PRO A 15 1.95 4.18 -1.61
N PHE A 16 1.74 5.32 -0.96
CA PHE A 16 1.24 5.43 0.40
C PHE A 16 0.20 6.54 0.48
N ASP A 17 -0.97 6.23 1.03
CA ASP A 17 -2.03 7.19 1.29
C ASP A 17 -1.71 7.96 2.58
N ALA A 18 -1.78 9.29 2.50
CA ALA A 18 -1.65 10.18 3.65
C ALA A 18 -2.96 10.27 4.43
N VAL A 19 -3.37 9.14 5.00
CA VAL A 19 -4.56 9.00 5.82
C VAL A 19 -4.21 8.67 7.27
N ASN A 20 -5.02 9.17 8.19
CA ASN A 20 -4.99 8.79 9.60
C ASN A 20 -5.93 7.59 9.86
N MET A 21 -5.98 7.10 11.10
CA MET A 21 -6.82 5.99 11.54
C MET A 21 -8.31 6.26 11.29
N GLU A 22 -8.78 7.47 11.59
CA GLU A 22 -10.19 7.84 11.40
C GLU A 22 -10.60 7.82 9.93
N GLN A 23 -9.77 8.41 9.06
CA GLN A 23 -9.94 8.42 7.62
C GLN A 23 -9.87 7.00 7.05
N THR A 24 -8.90 6.19 7.48
CA THR A 24 -8.77 4.78 7.09
C THR A 24 -10.04 4.00 7.42
N MET A 25 -10.55 4.15 8.65
CA MET A 25 -11.81 3.53 9.08
C MET A 25 -13.00 4.03 8.26
N ALA A 26 -13.06 5.33 7.95
CA ALA A 26 -14.11 5.89 7.10
C ALA A 26 -14.08 5.30 5.68
N HIS A 27 -12.90 5.16 5.06
CA HIS A 27 -12.75 4.51 3.76
C HIS A 27 -13.22 3.05 3.78
N MET A 28 -12.79 2.29 4.79
CA MET A 28 -13.19 0.89 4.94
C MET A 28 -14.70 0.76 5.16
N ARG A 29 -15.31 1.61 6.00
CA ARG A 29 -16.77 1.63 6.19
C ARG A 29 -17.52 1.95 4.91
N ASN A 30 -17.07 2.96 4.17
CA ASN A 30 -17.70 3.33 2.90
C ASN A 30 -17.63 2.18 1.90
N ALA A 31 -16.51 1.46 1.83
CA ALA A 31 -16.38 0.28 0.97
C ALA A 31 -17.37 -0.83 1.36
N ILE A 32 -17.57 -1.07 2.66
CA ILE A 32 -18.58 -2.02 3.14
C ILE A 32 -20.00 -1.56 2.79
N LEU A 33 -20.33 -0.29 3.04
CA LEU A 33 -21.67 0.25 2.82
C LEU A 33 -22.06 0.29 1.33
N GLN A 34 -21.08 0.53 0.45
CA GLN A 34 -21.29 0.59 -1.00
C GLN A 34 -21.04 -0.77 -1.68
N GLU A 35 -20.67 -1.81 -0.92
CA GLU A 35 -20.27 -3.12 -1.43
C GLU A 35 -19.19 -3.05 -2.51
N THR A 36 -18.32 -2.03 -2.43
CA THR A 36 -17.20 -1.84 -3.36
C THR A 36 -15.95 -2.49 -2.82
N LYS A 37 -15.12 -3.04 -3.71
CA LYS A 37 -13.82 -3.59 -3.32
C LYS A 37 -12.89 -2.53 -2.75
N CYS A 38 -12.22 -2.91 -1.68
CA CYS A 38 -11.10 -2.20 -1.09
C CYS A 38 -10.05 -3.23 -0.65
N PHE A 39 -9.04 -3.41 -1.49
CA PHE A 39 -7.83 -4.11 -1.15
C PHE A 39 -6.90 -3.20 -0.35
N LEU A 40 -6.85 -3.43 0.96
CA LEU A 40 -6.00 -2.72 1.89
C LEU A 40 -4.65 -3.43 2.04
N THR A 41 -3.56 -2.71 1.85
CA THR A 41 -2.21 -3.15 2.21
C THR A 41 -1.64 -2.25 3.30
N THR A 42 -0.92 -2.84 4.25
CA THR A 42 -0.30 -2.14 5.38
C THR A 42 1.23 -2.31 5.32
N PRO A 43 1.95 -1.68 4.36
CA PRO A 43 3.38 -1.92 4.22
C PRO A 43 4.12 -1.48 5.47
N ASN A 44 5.06 -2.32 5.87
CA ASN A 44 6.08 -2.01 6.86
C ASN A 44 7.46 -1.98 6.19
N LEU A 45 8.54 -1.86 6.97
CA LEU A 45 9.89 -1.83 6.41
C LEU A 45 10.25 -3.10 5.61
N ASN A 46 9.75 -4.27 6.03
CA ASN A 46 9.95 -5.52 5.31
C ASN A 46 9.27 -5.50 3.93
N PHE A 47 8.10 -4.88 3.81
CA PHE A 47 7.43 -4.70 2.51
C PHE A 47 8.27 -3.84 1.56
N LEU A 48 8.85 -2.75 2.07
CA LEU A 48 9.75 -1.91 1.26
C LEU A 48 10.95 -2.71 0.77
N ALA A 49 11.59 -3.50 1.65
CA ALA A 49 12.74 -4.33 1.30
C ALA A 49 12.38 -5.38 0.22
N LEU A 50 11.27 -6.09 0.40
CA LEU A 50 10.80 -7.09 -0.56
C LEU A 50 10.44 -6.48 -1.91
N ALA A 51 9.79 -5.32 -1.92
CA ALA A 51 9.39 -4.63 -3.16
C ALA A 51 10.58 -4.15 -4.00
N GLN A 52 11.76 -3.95 -3.40
CA GLN A 52 12.98 -3.65 -4.17
C GLN A 52 13.55 -4.87 -4.88
N GLN A 53 13.31 -6.07 -4.37
CA GLN A 53 13.93 -7.31 -4.85
C GLN A 53 12.97 -8.13 -5.72
N ASP A 54 11.66 -7.92 -5.58
CA ASP A 54 10.63 -8.71 -6.23
C ASP A 54 9.60 -7.80 -6.91
N ALA A 55 9.61 -7.80 -8.24
CA ALA A 55 8.70 -7.00 -9.05
C ALA A 55 7.23 -7.43 -8.90
N ALA A 56 6.95 -8.73 -8.74
CA ALA A 56 5.60 -9.22 -8.56
C ALA A 56 5.05 -8.80 -7.18
N PHE A 57 5.90 -8.82 -6.15
CA PHE A 57 5.53 -8.30 -4.83
C PHE A 57 5.30 -6.78 -4.86
N ARG A 58 6.18 -6.02 -5.51
CA ARG A 58 5.96 -4.57 -5.69
C ARG A 58 4.63 -4.28 -6.38
N GLN A 59 4.34 -5.01 -7.45
CA GLN A 59 3.11 -4.89 -8.21
C GLN A 59 1.87 -5.21 -7.36
N SER A 60 1.95 -6.19 -6.46
CA SER A 60 0.83 -6.51 -5.56
C SER A 60 0.47 -5.36 -4.60
N VAL A 61 1.47 -4.61 -4.12
CA VAL A 61 1.24 -3.44 -3.28
C VAL A 61 0.70 -2.27 -4.12
N VAL A 62 1.26 -2.03 -5.31
CA VAL A 62 0.78 -0.98 -6.23
C VAL A 62 -0.69 -1.19 -6.61
N ALA A 63 -1.13 -2.45 -6.74
CA ALA A 63 -2.50 -2.80 -7.08
C ALA A 63 -3.53 -2.56 -5.96
N SER A 64 -3.10 -2.17 -4.76
CA SER A 64 -4.00 -1.93 -3.63
C SER A 64 -4.87 -0.68 -3.79
N ASP A 65 -6.08 -0.72 -3.24
CA ASP A 65 -7.01 0.41 -3.20
C ASP A 65 -6.69 1.39 -2.07
N LEU A 66 -6.05 0.90 -1.01
CA LEU A 66 -5.60 1.71 0.11
C LEU A 66 -4.27 1.17 0.64
N VAL A 67 -3.28 2.04 0.79
CA VAL A 67 -1.93 1.67 1.26
C VAL A 67 -1.53 2.56 2.43
N ILE A 68 -1.56 2.00 3.64
CA ILE A 68 -1.31 2.75 4.88
C ILE A 68 0.04 2.40 5.49
N ALA A 69 0.69 3.39 6.10
CA ALA A 69 1.99 3.18 6.74
C ALA A 69 1.87 2.36 8.04
N ASP A 70 2.34 1.11 8.02
CA ASP A 70 2.44 0.24 9.19
C ASP A 70 3.89 0.11 9.66
N GLY A 71 4.40 1.16 10.29
CA GLY A 71 5.68 1.15 10.98
C GLY A 71 6.29 2.53 11.11
N MET A 72 6.94 2.79 12.25
CA MET A 72 7.63 4.05 12.48
C MET A 72 8.72 4.37 11.44
N PRO A 73 9.49 3.40 10.90
CA PRO A 73 10.46 3.70 9.84
C PRO A 73 9.85 4.39 8.61
N ILE A 74 8.63 4.04 8.22
CA ILE A 74 7.94 4.66 7.08
C ILE A 74 7.49 6.08 7.44
N VAL A 75 6.94 6.27 8.63
CA VAL A 75 6.56 7.61 9.14
C VAL A 75 7.79 8.52 9.22
N TRP A 76 8.95 8.01 9.65
CA TRP A 76 10.20 8.76 9.67
C TRP A 76 10.68 9.14 8.27
N LEU A 77 10.61 8.21 7.30
CA LEU A 77 10.93 8.50 5.90
C LEU A 77 10.00 9.58 5.33
N ALA A 78 8.70 9.46 5.56
CA ALA A 78 7.72 10.45 5.12
C ALA A 78 8.03 11.83 5.70
N LYS A 79 8.26 11.92 7.02
CA LYS A 79 8.64 13.16 7.69
C LYS A 79 9.94 13.75 7.12
N PHE A 80 10.94 12.93 6.84
CA PHE A 80 12.22 13.37 6.29
C PHE A 80 12.09 13.92 4.86
N LEU A 81 11.17 13.34 4.07
CA LEU A 81 10.84 13.75 2.71
C LEU A 81 9.80 14.89 2.64
N GLY A 82 9.23 15.31 3.77
CA GLY A 82 8.17 16.33 3.81
C GLY A 82 6.78 15.84 3.39
N ILE A 83 6.58 14.52 3.32
CA ILE A 83 5.31 13.88 2.98
C ILE A 83 4.37 13.91 4.20
N PRO A 84 3.08 14.27 4.05
CA PRO A 84 2.16 14.47 5.17
C PRO A 84 1.62 13.19 5.83
N ILE A 85 2.37 12.09 5.80
CA ILE A 85 2.04 10.87 6.57
C ILE A 85 2.57 11.05 7.99
N ARG A 86 1.66 11.40 8.92
CA ARG A 86 2.03 11.83 10.29
C ARG A 86 1.92 10.74 11.34
N GLU A 87 1.18 9.68 11.07
CA GLU A 87 0.94 8.61 12.03
C GLU A 87 1.06 7.23 11.42
N ARG A 88 1.28 6.26 12.30
CA ARG A 88 1.30 4.85 11.96
C ARG A 88 -0.11 4.29 12.13
N VAL A 89 -0.63 3.67 11.08
CA VAL A 89 -1.90 2.94 11.11
C VAL A 89 -1.61 1.45 10.97
N ALA A 90 -1.55 0.77 12.12
CA ALA A 90 -1.28 -0.66 12.17
C ALA A 90 -2.54 -1.49 11.88
N GLY A 91 -2.38 -2.59 11.15
CA GLY A 91 -3.50 -3.47 10.83
C GLY A 91 -4.24 -4.06 12.05
N SER A 92 -3.52 -4.34 13.14
CA SER A 92 -4.14 -4.77 14.41
C SER A 92 -4.98 -3.68 15.06
N SER A 93 -4.53 -2.42 14.96
CA SER A 93 -5.28 -1.29 15.49
C SER A 93 -6.58 -1.03 14.73
N LEU A 94 -6.67 -1.40 13.44
CA LEU A 94 -7.93 -1.35 12.67
C LEU A 94 -8.96 -2.34 13.21
N PHE A 95 -8.53 -3.57 13.52
CA PHE A 95 -9.42 -4.58 14.07
C PHE A 95 -9.95 -4.18 15.46
N GLU A 96 -9.09 -3.63 16.31
CA GLU A 96 -9.49 -3.04 17.59
C GLU A 96 -10.45 -1.86 17.44
N ALA A 97 -10.24 -1.01 16.42
CA ALA A 97 -11.11 0.11 16.13
C ALA A 97 -12.52 -0.36 15.73
N PHE A 98 -12.64 -1.37 14.86
CA PHE A 98 -13.94 -1.97 14.53
C PHE A 98 -14.59 -2.63 15.74
N ARG A 99 -13.81 -3.32 16.59
CA ARG A 99 -14.35 -3.98 17.79
C ARG A 99 -14.97 -3.00 18.79
N LYS A 100 -14.44 -1.78 18.85
CA LYS A 100 -14.95 -0.70 19.70
C LYS A 100 -16.07 0.12 19.04
N GLU A 101 -16.35 -0.11 17.75
CA GLU A 101 -17.31 0.71 17.02
C GLU A 101 -18.76 0.32 17.37
N PRO A 102 -19.60 1.27 17.84
CA PRO A 102 -20.95 0.96 18.33
C PRO A 102 -22.01 0.89 17.23
N ARG A 103 -21.68 1.27 15.98
CA ARG A 103 -22.68 1.55 14.94
C ARG A 103 -23.22 0.30 14.26
N ARG A 104 -22.33 -0.55 13.76
CA ARG A 104 -22.66 -1.76 12.99
C ARG A 104 -21.60 -2.81 13.29
N LYS A 105 -22.05 -4.04 13.57
CA LYS A 105 -21.14 -5.19 13.62
C LYS A 105 -20.56 -5.47 12.23
N ILE A 106 -19.25 -5.62 12.18
CA ILE A 106 -18.50 -6.00 10.99
C ILE A 106 -18.31 -7.52 11.03
N THR A 107 -18.59 -8.20 9.94
CA THR A 107 -18.34 -9.63 9.81
C THR A 107 -16.96 -9.90 9.21
N ALA A 108 -16.17 -10.75 9.86
CA ALA A 108 -14.80 -11.09 9.44
C ALA A 108 -14.68 -12.57 9.07
N TYR A 109 -13.87 -12.86 8.06
CA TYR A 109 -13.45 -14.20 7.69
C TYR A 109 -11.92 -14.30 7.75
N PHE A 110 -11.40 -15.31 8.44
CA PHE A 110 -9.96 -15.53 8.55
C PHE A 110 -9.47 -16.62 7.59
N PHE A 111 -8.51 -16.28 6.74
CA PHE A 111 -7.90 -17.22 5.82
C PHE A 111 -6.39 -17.37 6.08
N GLY A 112 -5.95 -18.56 6.47
CA GLY A 112 -4.57 -18.85 6.83
C GLY A 112 -4.28 -18.76 8.34
N GLY A 113 -2.99 -18.65 8.66
CA GLY A 113 -2.47 -18.82 10.01
C GLY A 113 -2.09 -20.29 10.32
N PRO A 114 -1.30 -20.53 11.37
CA PRO A 114 -1.04 -21.88 11.86
C PRO A 114 -2.32 -22.61 12.27
N ASP A 115 -2.27 -23.94 12.30
CA ASP A 115 -3.41 -24.76 12.68
C ASP A 115 -3.95 -24.39 14.07
N GLY A 116 -5.28 -24.32 14.14
CA GLY A 116 -6.04 -23.90 15.33
C GLY A 116 -5.95 -22.41 15.69
N VAL A 117 -5.14 -21.57 15.00
CA VAL A 117 -5.08 -20.12 15.33
C VAL A 117 -6.35 -19.40 14.87
N ALA A 118 -6.75 -19.60 13.62
CA ALA A 118 -7.91 -18.92 13.07
C ALA A 118 -9.21 -19.33 13.80
N GLU A 119 -9.31 -20.59 14.19
CA GLU A 119 -10.38 -21.12 15.05
C GLU A 119 -10.38 -20.47 16.44
N ALA A 120 -9.22 -20.41 17.10
CA ALA A 120 -9.11 -19.77 18.41
C ALA A 120 -9.45 -18.28 18.37
N ALA A 121 -8.98 -17.56 17.34
CA ALA A 121 -9.34 -16.17 17.10
C ALA A 121 -10.85 -16.02 16.89
N SER A 122 -11.45 -16.85 16.04
CA SER A 122 -12.90 -16.86 15.80
C SER A 122 -13.70 -17.04 17.09
N LYS A 123 -13.32 -18.01 17.92
CA LYS A 123 -13.99 -18.29 19.19
C LYS A 123 -13.90 -17.09 20.14
N ARG A 124 -12.71 -16.52 20.33
CA ARG A 124 -12.50 -15.37 21.25
C ARG A 124 -13.20 -14.10 20.80
N ILE A 125 -13.21 -13.84 19.49
CA ILE A 125 -13.94 -12.69 18.92
C ILE A 125 -15.43 -12.84 19.23
N ASN A 126 -16.00 -14.02 18.99
CA ASN A 126 -17.43 -14.27 19.15
C ASN A 126 -17.87 -14.42 20.62
N GLU A 127 -16.99 -14.86 21.52
CA GLU A 127 -17.25 -14.91 22.97
C GLU A 127 -17.25 -13.51 23.61
N SER A 128 -16.58 -12.55 22.97
CA SER A 128 -16.57 -11.18 23.45
C SER A 128 -17.72 -10.37 22.86
N SER A 129 -18.36 -9.51 23.68
CA SER A 129 -19.26 -8.50 23.15
C SER A 129 -18.43 -7.39 22.46
N GLY A 130 -18.64 -7.22 21.16
CA GLY A 130 -17.95 -6.19 20.39
C GLY A 130 -18.59 -5.92 19.03
N GLY A 131 -18.02 -4.94 18.32
CA GLY A 131 -18.42 -4.54 16.97
C GLY A 131 -17.88 -5.44 15.85
N VAL A 132 -17.27 -6.59 16.18
CA VAL A 132 -16.77 -7.55 15.18
C VAL A 132 -17.32 -8.94 15.49
N GLU A 133 -17.74 -9.63 14.45
CA GLU A 133 -18.20 -11.02 14.48
C GLU A 133 -17.40 -11.83 13.47
N CYS A 134 -16.85 -12.97 13.89
CA CYS A 134 -16.18 -13.88 12.99
C CYS A 134 -17.19 -14.87 12.40
N VAL A 135 -17.43 -14.79 11.10
CA VAL A 135 -18.43 -15.59 10.37
C VAL A 135 -17.83 -16.81 9.66
N GLY A 136 -16.51 -16.98 9.74
CA GLY A 136 -15.84 -18.16 9.24
C GLY A 136 -14.33 -18.07 9.32
N TYR A 137 -13.71 -19.23 9.18
CA TYR A 137 -12.27 -19.33 9.06
C TYR A 137 -11.90 -20.55 8.22
N TYR A 138 -10.72 -20.49 7.60
CA TYR A 138 -10.13 -21.65 6.93
C TYR A 138 -8.61 -21.54 6.92
N SER A 139 -7.93 -22.59 7.39
CA SER A 139 -6.48 -22.73 7.27
C SER A 139 -6.18 -23.72 6.14
N PRO A 140 -5.64 -23.28 4.99
CA PRO A 140 -5.29 -24.18 3.91
C PRO A 140 -3.97 -24.95 4.16
N GLY A 141 -3.34 -24.80 5.34
CA GLY A 141 -2.05 -25.42 5.66
C GLY A 141 -0.90 -24.89 4.80
N PHE A 142 0.04 -25.78 4.45
CA PHE A 142 1.12 -25.49 3.51
C PHE A 142 0.79 -26.06 2.13
N GLY A 143 1.12 -25.30 1.08
CA GLY A 143 0.74 -25.65 -0.29
C GLY A 143 1.05 -24.53 -1.27
N THR A 144 0.87 -24.79 -2.55
CA THR A 144 1.00 -23.84 -3.66
C THR A 144 -0.14 -22.83 -3.66
N LEU A 145 -0.02 -21.75 -4.44
CA LEU A 145 -1.13 -20.81 -4.59
C LEU A 145 -2.36 -21.46 -5.25
N ASP A 146 -2.19 -22.44 -6.15
CA ASP A 146 -3.29 -23.16 -6.79
C ASP A 146 -4.09 -24.02 -5.82
N GLU A 147 -3.40 -24.82 -4.99
CA GLU A 147 -4.05 -25.64 -3.96
C GLU A 147 -4.86 -24.78 -2.97
N MET A 148 -4.34 -23.59 -2.64
CA MET A 148 -4.99 -22.63 -1.76
C MET A 148 -6.10 -21.82 -2.43
N SER A 149 -6.31 -21.95 -3.73
CA SER A 149 -7.26 -21.16 -4.53
C SER A 149 -8.32 -22.05 -5.19
N SER A 150 -8.62 -23.21 -4.62
CA SER A 150 -9.63 -24.11 -5.19
C SER A 150 -11.01 -23.41 -5.21
N PRO A 151 -11.86 -23.69 -6.22
CA PRO A 151 -13.19 -23.09 -6.30
C PRO A 151 -14.00 -23.27 -5.02
N ALA A 152 -13.92 -24.44 -4.38
CA ALA A 152 -14.59 -24.72 -3.11
C ALA A 152 -14.16 -23.77 -1.97
N ILE A 153 -12.87 -23.41 -1.90
CA ILE A 153 -12.36 -22.45 -0.91
C ILE A 153 -12.93 -21.06 -1.17
N ILE A 154 -12.87 -20.61 -2.43
CA ILE A 154 -13.37 -19.29 -2.82
C ILE A 154 -14.88 -19.18 -2.61
N ASP A 155 -15.63 -20.23 -2.96
CA ASP A 155 -17.07 -20.31 -2.74
C ASP A 155 -17.42 -20.30 -1.26
N ALA A 156 -16.66 -20.99 -0.40
CA ALA A 156 -16.86 -20.96 1.05
C ALA A 156 -16.62 -19.55 1.63
N ILE A 157 -15.56 -18.86 1.20
CA ILE A 157 -15.28 -17.47 1.60
C ILE A 157 -16.44 -16.58 1.16
N ASN A 158 -16.88 -16.70 -0.09
CA ASN A 158 -17.96 -15.89 -0.66
C ASN A 158 -19.32 -16.17 0.00
N ALA A 159 -19.62 -17.42 0.32
CA ALA A 159 -20.85 -17.84 0.98
C ALA A 159 -20.95 -17.36 2.43
N SER A 160 -19.81 -17.09 3.09
CA SER A 160 -19.79 -16.52 4.45
C SER A 160 -20.37 -15.11 4.55
N LYS A 161 -20.47 -14.40 3.41
CA LYS A 161 -20.89 -12.99 3.34
C LYS A 161 -20.09 -12.05 4.25
N ALA A 162 -18.84 -12.39 4.53
CA ALA A 162 -17.99 -11.54 5.35
C ALA A 162 -17.79 -10.15 4.72
N ASP A 163 -17.89 -9.12 5.55
CA ASP A 163 -17.52 -7.75 5.22
C ASP A 163 -16.00 -7.62 5.03
N PHE A 164 -15.21 -8.38 5.80
CA PHE A 164 -13.76 -8.31 5.82
C PHE A 164 -13.07 -9.68 5.74
N LEU A 165 -12.40 -9.95 4.63
CA LEU A 165 -11.48 -11.07 4.50
C LEU A 165 -10.07 -10.71 4.99
N VAL A 166 -9.62 -11.40 6.03
CA VAL A 166 -8.29 -11.25 6.62
C VAL A 166 -7.42 -12.44 6.21
N VAL A 167 -6.43 -12.17 5.35
CA VAL A 167 -5.47 -13.17 4.87
C VAL A 167 -4.22 -13.16 5.75
N ALA A 168 -4.00 -14.25 6.49
CA ALA A 168 -2.92 -14.43 7.45
C ALA A 168 -1.84 -15.41 6.96
N LEU A 169 -1.34 -15.18 5.74
CA LEU A 169 -0.20 -15.92 5.18
C LEU A 169 1.11 -15.15 5.40
N GLY A 170 2.26 -15.67 4.96
CA GLY A 170 3.48 -14.85 4.87
C GLY A 170 3.32 -13.71 3.84
N ALA A 171 3.96 -12.55 4.04
CA ALA A 171 3.72 -11.34 3.24
C ALA A 171 3.70 -11.58 1.72
N LYS A 172 4.76 -12.17 1.16
CA LYS A 172 4.84 -12.46 -0.28
C LYS A 172 3.72 -13.39 -0.76
N LYS A 173 3.45 -14.46 -0.02
CA LYS A 173 2.43 -15.45 -0.38
C LYS A 173 1.01 -14.90 -0.23
N GLY A 174 0.74 -14.15 0.83
CA GLY A 174 -0.56 -13.54 1.08
C GLY A 174 -0.92 -12.50 0.04
N GLN A 175 0.02 -11.61 -0.29
CA GLN A 175 -0.14 -10.64 -1.37
C GLN A 175 -0.39 -11.33 -2.72
N ALA A 176 0.41 -12.35 -3.07
CA ALA A 176 0.22 -13.10 -4.31
C ALA A 176 -1.13 -13.86 -4.35
N TRP A 177 -1.55 -14.45 -3.23
CA TRP A 177 -2.83 -15.14 -3.11
C TRP A 177 -4.00 -14.17 -3.29
N ILE A 178 -3.94 -12.99 -2.65
CA ILE A 178 -4.96 -11.95 -2.83
C ILE A 178 -5.00 -11.53 -4.29
N MET A 179 -3.87 -11.14 -4.89
CA MET A 179 -3.81 -10.69 -6.29
C MET A 179 -4.44 -11.68 -7.27
N LYS A 180 -4.17 -12.97 -7.08
CA LYS A 180 -4.73 -14.03 -7.91
C LYS A 180 -6.25 -14.16 -7.78
N ASN A 181 -6.77 -14.06 -6.55
CA ASN A 181 -8.17 -14.37 -6.25
C ASN A 181 -9.07 -13.13 -6.13
N LEU A 182 -8.50 -11.93 -6.07
CA LEU A 182 -9.24 -10.67 -5.86
C LEU A 182 -10.44 -10.50 -6.79
N PRO A 183 -10.37 -10.84 -8.10
CA PRO A 183 -11.52 -10.77 -9.00
C PRO A 183 -12.66 -11.75 -8.66
N LEU A 184 -12.36 -12.86 -7.96
CA LEU A 184 -13.32 -13.92 -7.61
C LEU A 184 -13.90 -13.74 -6.20
N LEU A 185 -13.20 -13.02 -5.33
CA LEU A 185 -13.62 -12.77 -3.97
C LEU A 185 -14.80 -11.79 -3.95
N LYS A 186 -15.76 -11.98 -3.05
CA LYS A 186 -16.91 -11.09 -2.80
C LYS A 186 -16.76 -10.14 -1.60
N PRO A 187 -16.07 -10.48 -0.49
CA PRO A 187 -15.90 -9.56 0.65
C PRO A 187 -15.40 -8.17 0.24
N PRO A 188 -16.10 -7.08 0.60
CA PRO A 188 -15.73 -5.74 0.14
C PRO A 188 -14.34 -5.35 0.63
N LEU A 189 -13.98 -5.70 1.87
CA LEU A 189 -12.63 -5.50 2.39
C LEU A 189 -11.81 -6.77 2.24
N VAL A 190 -10.61 -6.63 1.70
CA VAL A 190 -9.61 -7.70 1.62
C VAL A 190 -8.27 -7.14 2.09
N SER A 191 -7.59 -7.82 3.00
CA SER A 191 -6.26 -7.39 3.44
C SER A 191 -5.38 -8.54 3.86
N HIS A 192 -4.07 -8.38 3.61
CA HIS A 192 -3.06 -9.25 4.19
C HIS A 192 -2.65 -8.73 5.58
N LEU A 193 -3.05 -9.43 6.64
CA LEU A 193 -2.76 -9.06 8.03
C LEU A 193 -2.18 -10.25 8.80
N GLY A 194 -0.93 -10.60 8.49
CA GLY A 194 -0.28 -11.82 8.97
C GLY A 194 -0.31 -12.04 10.49
N ALA A 195 -0.03 -11.00 11.29
CA ALA A 195 0.07 -11.15 12.74
C ALA A 195 -1.25 -10.95 13.50
N VAL A 196 -2.28 -10.39 12.85
CA VAL A 196 -3.54 -10.02 13.53
C VAL A 196 -4.24 -11.26 14.07
N VAL A 197 -4.26 -12.35 13.30
CA VAL A 197 -4.88 -13.62 13.72
C VAL A 197 -4.19 -14.20 14.95
N ASN A 198 -2.87 -14.06 15.07
CA ASN A 198 -2.13 -14.50 16.26
C ASN A 198 -2.40 -13.62 17.48
N PHE A 199 -2.64 -12.31 17.28
CA PHE A 199 -3.02 -11.41 18.37
C PHE A 199 -4.44 -11.68 18.87
N GLU A 200 -5.39 -11.85 17.95
CA GLU A 200 -6.78 -12.16 18.32
C GLU A 200 -6.90 -13.56 18.96
N ALA A 201 -6.01 -14.49 18.59
CA ALA A 201 -5.87 -15.78 19.26
C ALA A 201 -5.11 -15.72 20.60
N ASP A 202 -4.61 -14.54 21.02
CA ASP A 202 -3.80 -14.32 22.25
C ASP A 202 -2.53 -15.18 22.32
N ARG A 203 -2.01 -15.57 21.16
CA ARG A 203 -0.73 -16.28 21.07
C ARG A 203 0.45 -15.31 21.17
N LEU A 204 0.22 -14.04 20.84
CA LEU A 204 1.22 -12.98 20.91
C LEU A 204 0.69 -11.82 21.74
N LYS A 205 1.53 -11.24 22.61
CA LYS A 205 1.17 -10.03 23.35
C LYS A 205 1.56 -8.80 22.55
N ARG A 206 0.64 -7.83 22.44
CA ARG A 206 0.98 -6.51 21.88
C ARG A 206 1.95 -5.77 22.79
N ALA A 207 2.85 -4.99 22.18
CA ALA A 207 3.71 -4.09 22.93
C ALA A 207 2.85 -3.05 23.69
N PRO A 208 3.23 -2.61 24.90
CA PRO A 208 2.56 -1.50 25.57
C PRO A 208 2.52 -0.24 24.69
N VAL A 209 1.47 0.59 24.82
CA VAL A 209 1.26 1.77 23.96
C VAL A 209 2.47 2.71 23.95
N TRP A 210 3.12 2.92 25.10
CA TRP A 210 4.31 3.77 25.16
C TRP A 210 5.49 3.20 24.34
N VAL A 211 5.67 1.87 24.30
CA VAL A 211 6.70 1.18 23.49
C VAL A 211 6.39 1.34 22.00
N GLN A 212 5.11 1.23 21.64
CA GLN A 212 4.65 1.45 20.26
C GLN A 212 4.94 2.90 19.83
N ASN A 213 4.65 3.88 20.70
CA ASN A 213 4.80 5.31 20.40
C ASN A 213 6.26 5.74 20.24
N ILE A 214 7.18 5.16 21.00
CA ILE A 214 8.63 5.42 20.82
C ILE A 214 9.25 4.60 19.69
N GLY A 215 8.47 3.77 18.99
CA GLY A 215 8.93 2.98 17.83
C GLY A 215 9.77 1.75 18.17
N LEU A 216 9.71 1.25 19.41
CA LEU A 216 10.44 0.04 19.85
C LEU A 216 9.60 -1.24 19.78
N GLU A 217 8.47 -1.23 19.08
CA GLU A 217 7.61 -2.41 18.92
C GLU A 217 8.37 -3.60 18.28
N TRP A 218 9.32 -3.34 17.40
CA TRP A 218 10.16 -4.39 16.80
C TRP A 218 10.99 -5.15 17.85
N LEU A 219 11.47 -4.47 18.90
CA LEU A 219 12.23 -5.11 19.98
C LEU A 219 11.31 -5.98 20.84
N TRP A 220 10.09 -5.51 21.12
CA TRP A 220 9.07 -6.32 21.78
C TRP A 220 8.71 -7.56 20.95
N ARG A 221 8.62 -7.43 19.62
CA ARG A 221 8.39 -8.56 18.73
C ARG A 221 9.52 -9.58 18.74
N ILE A 222 10.78 -9.15 18.81
CA ILE A 222 11.92 -10.09 18.97
C ILE A 222 11.82 -10.83 20.30
N LYS A 223 11.38 -10.17 21.38
CA LYS A 223 11.17 -10.82 22.67
C LYS A 223 10.12 -11.94 22.59
N GLU A 224 8.99 -11.68 21.93
CA GLU A 224 7.90 -12.66 21.79
C GLU A 224 8.20 -13.73 20.73
N GLU A 225 8.91 -13.36 19.66
CA GLU A 225 9.25 -14.23 18.53
C GLU A 225 10.75 -14.09 18.18
N PRO A 226 11.66 -14.78 18.89
CA PRO A 226 13.11 -14.59 18.75
C PRO A 226 13.60 -14.70 17.31
N ASN A 227 13.07 -15.64 16.53
CA ASN A 227 13.46 -15.86 15.12
C ASN A 227 13.31 -14.62 14.22
N LEU A 228 12.52 -13.61 14.62
CA LEU A 228 12.38 -12.35 13.89
C LEU A 228 13.66 -11.48 13.91
N TRP A 229 14.62 -11.75 14.80
CA TRP A 229 15.86 -10.97 14.86
C TRP A 229 16.61 -10.94 13.52
N LYS A 230 16.64 -12.07 12.80
CA LYS A 230 17.30 -12.19 11.49
C LYS A 230 16.63 -11.29 10.46
N ARG A 231 15.29 -11.25 10.48
CA ARG A 231 14.50 -10.40 9.60
C ARG A 231 14.75 -8.93 9.91
N TYR A 232 14.66 -8.53 11.18
CA TYR A 232 14.89 -7.15 11.60
C TYR A 232 16.31 -6.65 11.31
N TRP A 233 17.31 -7.52 11.43
CA TRP A 233 18.68 -7.19 11.05
C TRP A 233 18.78 -6.90 9.55
N GLY A 234 18.21 -7.76 8.70
CA GLY A 234 18.18 -7.57 7.25
C GLY A 234 17.38 -6.32 6.86
N ASP A 235 16.19 -6.13 7.42
CA ASP A 235 15.36 -4.95 7.20
C ASP A 235 16.08 -3.66 7.64
N GLY A 236 16.80 -3.69 8.76
CA GLY A 236 17.58 -2.56 9.27
C GLY A 236 18.77 -2.19 8.40
N LEU A 237 19.50 -3.19 7.89
CA LEU A 237 20.59 -2.97 6.95
C LEU A 237 20.07 -2.37 5.63
N PHE A 238 18.96 -2.92 5.12
CA PHE A 238 18.26 -2.36 3.96
C PHE A 238 17.84 -0.91 4.20
N PHE A 239 17.27 -0.60 5.37
CA PHE A 239 16.85 0.76 5.71
C PHE A 239 18.00 1.75 5.73
N LEU A 240 19.14 1.36 6.33
CA LEU A 240 20.34 2.19 6.33
C LEU A 240 20.86 2.43 4.91
N GLN A 241 20.92 1.37 4.09
CA GLN A 241 21.31 1.49 2.69
C GLN A 241 20.37 2.42 1.91
N LEU A 242 19.05 2.27 2.09
CA LEU A 242 18.03 3.11 1.47
C LEU A 242 18.22 4.59 1.84
N ILE A 243 18.47 4.86 3.12
CA ILE A 243 18.72 6.23 3.61
C ILE A 243 19.97 6.82 2.95
N LEU A 244 21.10 6.12 3.01
CA LEU A 244 22.38 6.65 2.57
C LEU A 244 22.47 6.80 1.05
N THR A 245 21.86 5.87 0.29
CA THR A 245 22.02 5.82 -1.18
C THR A 245 20.94 6.56 -1.94
N ARG A 246 19.72 6.69 -1.37
CA ARG A 246 18.58 7.27 -2.08
C ARG A 246 18.00 8.48 -1.37
N ILE A 247 17.61 8.33 -0.10
CA ILE A 247 16.82 9.33 0.61
C ILE A 247 17.66 10.58 0.97
N LEU A 248 18.84 10.40 1.56
CA LEU A 248 19.71 11.50 1.96
C LEU A 248 20.23 12.30 0.74
N PRO A 249 20.75 11.66 -0.34
CA PRO A 249 21.13 12.39 -1.56
C PRO A 249 19.98 13.16 -2.18
N HIS A 250 18.78 12.58 -2.22
CA HIS A 250 17.59 13.25 -2.74
C HIS A 250 17.21 14.46 -1.88
N ARG A 251 17.24 14.34 -0.55
CA ARG A 251 16.95 15.44 0.36
C ARG A 251 17.95 16.59 0.26
N LEU A 252 19.23 16.27 0.12
CA LEU A 252 20.29 17.26 -0.10
C LEU A 252 20.09 17.99 -1.44
N TRP A 253 19.75 17.25 -2.49
CA TRP A 253 19.45 17.84 -3.80
C TRP A 253 18.26 18.80 -3.72
N LEU A 254 17.18 18.43 -3.01
CA LEU A 254 16.04 19.31 -2.76
C LEU A 254 16.43 20.57 -1.99
N ALA A 255 17.26 20.45 -0.95
CA ALA A 255 17.71 21.59 -0.16
C ALA A 255 18.54 22.58 -1.00
N VAL A 256 19.44 22.07 -1.85
CA VAL A 256 20.26 22.90 -2.75
C VAL A 256 19.41 23.61 -3.80
N ASN A 257 18.36 22.96 -4.31
CA ASN A 257 17.53 23.48 -5.41
C ASN A 257 16.25 24.20 -4.94
N ALA A 258 16.01 24.33 -3.63
CA ALA A 258 14.74 24.83 -3.09
C ALA A 258 14.32 26.20 -3.66
N LYS A 259 15.26 27.14 -3.77
CA LYS A 259 14.99 28.48 -4.34
C LYS A 259 14.63 28.44 -5.82
N ARG A 260 15.28 27.56 -6.60
CA ARG A 260 14.99 27.40 -8.03
C ARG A 260 13.59 26.80 -8.21
N LEU A 261 13.29 25.73 -7.47
CA LEU A 261 12.00 25.04 -7.51
C LEU A 261 10.84 25.96 -7.09
N SER A 262 11.05 26.83 -6.09
CA SER A 262 10.01 27.77 -5.66
C SER A 262 9.66 28.82 -6.71
N HIS A 263 10.63 29.25 -7.53
CA HIS A 263 10.37 30.19 -8.63
C HIS A 263 9.70 29.51 -9.83
N ALA A 264 10.00 28.23 -10.08
CA ALA A 264 9.46 27.46 -11.20
C ALA A 264 8.04 26.89 -10.96
N ALA A 265 7.45 27.10 -9.78
CA ALA A 265 6.17 26.51 -9.38
C ALA A 265 4.98 26.92 -10.28
N GLY A 266 5.09 27.99 -11.06
CA GLY A 266 4.06 28.45 -12.00
C GLY A 266 4.20 27.97 -13.44
N GLU A 267 5.28 27.26 -13.79
CA GLU A 267 5.60 26.85 -15.17
C GLU A 267 5.41 25.34 -15.40
N SER A 268 4.53 24.70 -14.62
CA SER A 268 4.28 23.27 -14.74
C SER A 268 3.09 22.95 -15.64
N GLY A 269 3.22 21.90 -16.43
CA GLY A 269 2.21 21.48 -17.39
C GLY A 269 2.21 19.97 -17.56
N LEU A 270 1.01 19.42 -17.70
CA LEU A 270 0.80 18.07 -18.22
C LEU A 270 -0.01 18.23 -19.49
N VAL A 271 0.46 17.75 -20.63
CA VAL A 271 -0.31 17.71 -21.88
C VAL A 271 -0.63 16.26 -22.17
N LEU A 272 -1.91 16.00 -22.43
CA LEU A 272 -2.41 14.70 -22.83
C LEU A 272 -2.62 14.71 -24.33
N ASP A 273 -1.81 13.95 -25.04
CA ASP A 273 -2.01 13.65 -26.45
C ASP A 273 -2.60 12.24 -26.58
N ASN A 274 -3.74 12.12 -27.23
CA ASN A 274 -4.48 10.86 -27.37
C ASN A 274 -4.48 10.47 -28.84
N GLU A 275 -3.41 9.80 -29.25
CA GLU A 275 -3.26 9.25 -30.59
C GLU A 275 -4.11 7.98 -30.77
N ARG A 276 -4.13 7.40 -31.99
CA ARG A 276 -4.97 6.22 -32.27
C ARG A 276 -4.67 5.03 -31.34
N ASP A 277 -3.40 4.69 -31.17
CA ASP A 277 -2.98 3.45 -30.51
C ASP A 277 -2.32 3.68 -29.14
N ILE A 278 -1.95 4.93 -28.84
CA ILE A 278 -1.19 5.26 -27.64
C ILE A 278 -1.61 6.61 -27.06
N CYS A 279 -1.36 6.78 -25.77
CA CYS A 279 -1.68 7.97 -25.03
C CYS A 279 -0.40 8.57 -24.45
N THR A 280 0.00 9.74 -24.93
CA THR A 280 1.25 10.38 -24.51
C THR A 280 0.96 11.48 -23.49
N LEU A 281 1.59 11.37 -22.34
CA LEU A 281 1.57 12.35 -21.27
C LEU A 281 2.91 13.11 -21.25
N GLN A 282 2.89 14.32 -21.77
CA GLN A 282 4.06 15.20 -21.79
C GLN A 282 4.07 16.06 -20.52
N VAL A 283 5.13 15.92 -19.72
CA VAL A 283 5.33 16.67 -18.49
C VAL A 283 6.38 17.75 -18.71
N SER A 284 6.02 18.99 -18.38
CA SER A 284 6.92 20.15 -18.45
C SER A 284 7.04 20.85 -17.09
N GLY A 285 8.23 21.37 -16.81
CA GLY A 285 8.51 22.20 -15.64
C GLY A 285 8.56 21.44 -14.32
N THR A 286 8.17 22.11 -13.23
CA THR A 286 8.30 21.63 -11.85
C THR A 286 6.93 21.31 -11.25
N ILE A 287 6.59 20.03 -11.10
CA ILE A 287 5.35 19.60 -10.42
C ILE A 287 5.63 19.47 -8.92
N LEU A 288 4.91 20.26 -8.11
CA LEU A 288 5.00 20.26 -6.64
C LEU A 288 3.75 19.65 -5.99
N ASP A 289 3.85 19.36 -4.69
CA ASP A 289 2.68 18.98 -3.87
C ASP A 289 2.03 20.25 -3.25
N PRO A 290 0.69 20.30 -3.13
CA PRO A 290 -0.28 19.34 -3.65
C PRO A 290 -0.39 19.42 -5.19
N VAL A 291 -0.61 18.26 -5.82
CA VAL A 291 -0.75 18.18 -7.28
C VAL A 291 -2.04 18.85 -7.74
N ASP A 292 -1.92 19.74 -8.72
CA ASP A 292 -3.00 20.53 -9.29
C ASP A 292 -4.15 19.67 -9.86
N ALA A 293 -5.38 20.18 -9.74
CA ALA A 293 -6.60 19.50 -10.19
C ALA A 293 -6.57 19.22 -11.70
N GLY A 294 -6.07 20.14 -12.52
CA GLY A 294 -5.97 19.96 -13.97
C GLY A 294 -4.97 18.87 -14.38
N ILE A 295 -3.93 18.64 -13.58
CA ILE A 295 -3.02 17.51 -13.75
C ILE A 295 -3.74 16.20 -13.40
N ARG A 296 -4.45 16.16 -12.26
CA ARG A 296 -5.24 14.99 -11.85
C ARG A 296 -6.30 14.60 -12.88
N ASP A 297 -7.02 15.58 -13.42
CA ASP A 297 -8.03 15.36 -14.46
C ASP A 297 -7.45 14.74 -15.74
N LYS A 298 -6.24 15.14 -16.13
CA LYS A 298 -5.54 14.55 -17.29
C LYS A 298 -5.06 13.13 -17.02
N LEU A 299 -4.58 12.83 -15.81
CA LEU A 299 -4.24 11.46 -15.41
C LEU A 299 -5.49 10.57 -15.40
N ARG A 300 -6.63 11.09 -14.94
CA ARG A 300 -7.93 10.42 -15.01
C ARG A 300 -8.36 10.18 -16.46
N ALA A 301 -8.24 11.17 -17.33
CA ALA A 301 -8.56 11.01 -18.75
C ALA A 301 -7.67 9.95 -19.42
N ALA A 302 -6.37 9.92 -19.10
CA ALA A 302 -5.44 8.91 -19.60
C ALA A 302 -5.79 7.50 -19.12
N SER A 303 -6.20 7.31 -17.87
CA SER A 303 -6.61 5.99 -17.34
C SER A 303 -7.87 5.46 -18.04
N LEU A 304 -8.77 6.36 -18.44
CA LEU A 304 -10.02 6.01 -19.10
C LEU A 304 -9.86 5.74 -20.60
N ALA A 305 -8.74 6.16 -21.22
CA ALA A 305 -8.50 6.03 -22.65
C ALA A 305 -8.45 4.57 -23.15
N GLY A 306 -8.14 3.61 -22.26
CA GLY A 306 -8.07 2.18 -22.62
C GLY A 306 -6.94 1.86 -23.60
N LYS A 307 -5.81 2.53 -23.45
CA LYS A 307 -4.61 2.40 -24.30
C LYS A 307 -3.35 2.38 -23.42
N PRO A 308 -2.21 1.92 -23.95
CA PRO A 308 -0.92 2.13 -23.31
C PRO A 308 -0.63 3.62 -23.14
N VAL A 309 0.08 3.96 -22.07
CA VAL A 309 0.48 5.33 -21.75
C VAL A 309 1.99 5.48 -21.84
N GLU A 310 2.45 6.53 -22.51
CA GLU A 310 3.85 6.94 -22.53
C GLU A 310 4.05 8.24 -21.77
N LEU A 311 4.97 8.23 -20.82
CA LEU A 311 5.41 9.41 -20.09
C LEU A 311 6.62 10.01 -20.81
N ASP A 312 6.45 11.24 -21.31
CA ASP A 312 7.55 12.08 -21.75
C ASP A 312 7.88 13.08 -20.65
N LEU A 313 9.04 12.88 -20.03
CA LEU A 313 9.58 13.69 -18.95
C LEU A 313 10.82 14.49 -19.40
N SER A 314 11.04 14.64 -20.71
CA SER A 314 12.22 15.35 -21.24
C SER A 314 12.26 16.82 -20.81
N GLN A 315 11.09 17.46 -20.69
CA GLN A 315 10.92 18.85 -20.29
C GLN A 315 10.61 19.04 -18.79
N ALA A 316 10.65 17.97 -17.99
CA ALA A 316 10.37 18.05 -16.56
C ALA A 316 11.65 18.42 -15.78
N ASP A 317 11.56 19.43 -14.91
CA ASP A 317 12.65 19.81 -14.00
C ASP A 317 12.62 18.97 -12.71
N TYR A 318 11.41 18.73 -12.20
CA TYR A 318 11.18 18.03 -10.93
C TYR A 318 9.76 17.51 -10.83
N LEU A 319 9.61 16.37 -10.15
CA LEU A 319 8.35 15.69 -9.91
C LEU A 319 8.21 15.42 -8.41
N SER A 320 7.13 15.89 -7.80
CA SER A 320 6.87 15.68 -6.37
C SER A 320 6.54 14.22 -6.03
N PRO A 321 6.76 13.79 -4.77
CA PRO A 321 6.32 12.48 -4.31
C PRO A 321 4.83 12.22 -4.52
N GLY A 322 3.96 13.24 -4.41
CA GLY A 322 2.53 13.11 -4.67
C GLY A 322 2.22 12.83 -6.15
N PHE A 323 2.88 13.55 -7.07
CA PHE A 323 2.72 13.27 -8.51
C PHE A 323 3.18 11.85 -8.85
N LEU A 324 4.33 11.44 -8.32
CA LEU A 324 4.83 10.07 -8.50
C LEU A 324 3.89 9.03 -7.89
N GLY A 325 3.21 9.35 -6.77
CA GLY A 325 2.14 8.53 -6.21
C GLY A 325 0.98 8.35 -7.18
N LEU A 326 0.53 9.43 -7.81
CA LEU A 326 -0.54 9.39 -8.82
C LEU A 326 -0.12 8.65 -10.10
N ILE A 327 1.16 8.66 -10.49
CA ILE A 327 1.68 7.81 -11.56
C ILE A 327 1.53 6.32 -11.21
N LEU A 328 1.76 5.93 -9.94
CA LEU A 328 1.55 4.56 -9.49
C LEU A 328 0.05 4.18 -9.46
N VAL A 329 -0.83 5.14 -9.15
CA VAL A 329 -2.29 4.97 -9.29
C VAL A 329 -2.70 4.77 -10.75
N LEU A 330 -2.18 5.59 -11.67
CA LEU A 330 -2.40 5.42 -13.11
C LEU A 330 -1.91 4.05 -13.58
N LYS A 331 -0.72 3.63 -13.13
CA LYS A 331 -0.19 2.30 -13.42
C LYS A 331 -1.17 1.20 -12.99
N LYS A 332 -1.68 1.25 -11.76
CA LYS A 332 -2.67 0.30 -11.25
C LYS A 332 -3.89 0.22 -12.18
N GLN A 333 -4.46 1.37 -12.56
CA GLN A 333 -5.65 1.44 -13.42
C GLN A 333 -5.40 0.86 -14.82
N LEU A 334 -4.22 1.10 -15.40
CA LEU A 334 -3.82 0.52 -16.68
C LEU A 334 -3.61 -0.98 -16.58
N ASP A 335 -2.90 -1.46 -15.56
CA ASP A 335 -2.64 -2.90 -15.38
C ASP A 335 -3.95 -3.70 -15.23
N GLN A 336 -4.95 -3.15 -14.53
CA GLN A 336 -6.28 -3.76 -14.38
C GLN A 336 -7.01 -3.93 -15.72
N ARG A 337 -6.67 -3.12 -16.73
CA ARG A 337 -7.22 -3.18 -18.08
C ARG A 337 -6.31 -3.97 -19.06
N GLY A 338 -5.19 -4.50 -18.57
CA GLY A 338 -4.18 -5.16 -19.41
C GLY A 338 -3.26 -4.20 -20.16
N GLU A 339 -3.35 -2.90 -19.87
CA GLU A 339 -2.53 -1.84 -20.47
C GLU A 339 -1.28 -1.56 -19.64
N ARG A 340 -0.37 -0.72 -20.17
CA ARG A 340 0.94 -0.46 -19.55
C ARG A 340 1.28 1.02 -19.58
N ILE A 341 2.17 1.43 -18.67
CA ILE A 341 2.79 2.75 -18.65
C ILE A 341 4.30 2.62 -18.70
N ASN A 342 4.94 3.39 -19.58
CA ASN A 342 6.40 3.46 -19.70
C ASN A 342 6.88 4.91 -19.76
N VAL A 343 8.07 5.18 -19.26
CA VAL A 343 8.78 6.45 -19.47
C VAL A 343 9.66 6.29 -20.71
N VAL A 344 9.41 7.10 -21.74
CA VAL A 344 10.07 6.98 -23.06
C VAL A 344 11.09 8.07 -23.34
N ARG A 345 10.94 9.24 -22.73
CA ARG A 345 11.86 10.38 -22.86
C ARG A 345 12.03 11.02 -21.50
N TYR A 346 13.27 11.34 -21.14
CA TYR A 346 13.62 11.91 -19.84
C TYR A 346 14.98 12.59 -19.91
N ASN A 347 15.24 13.52 -19.00
CA ASN A 347 16.56 14.12 -18.83
C ASN A 347 17.31 13.51 -17.62
N PRO A 348 18.64 13.74 -17.48
CA PRO A 348 19.44 13.13 -16.42
C PRO A 348 19.01 13.49 -14.99
N VAL A 349 18.39 14.67 -14.80
CA VAL A 349 17.88 15.09 -13.48
C VAL A 349 16.69 14.22 -13.09
N VAL A 350 15.75 14.05 -14.01
CA VAL A 350 14.57 13.20 -13.82
C VAL A 350 14.97 11.73 -13.68
N GLU A 351 15.90 11.22 -14.48
CA GLU A 351 16.39 9.84 -14.35
C GLU A 351 16.90 9.55 -12.94
N LYS A 352 17.74 10.44 -12.41
CA LYS A 352 18.25 10.33 -11.04
C LYS A 352 17.13 10.41 -10.00
N LEU A 353 16.15 11.30 -10.21
CA LEU A 353 14.97 11.42 -9.36
C LEU A 353 14.20 10.09 -9.32
N LEU A 354 13.83 9.53 -10.48
CA LEU A 354 13.11 8.25 -10.59
C LEU A 354 13.87 7.11 -9.91
N ALA A 355 15.20 7.06 -10.06
CA ALA A 355 16.05 6.08 -9.38
C ALA A 355 16.03 6.24 -7.85
N THR A 356 16.16 7.47 -7.34
CA THR A 356 16.11 7.73 -5.89
C THR A 356 14.72 7.46 -5.29
N CYS A 357 13.66 7.76 -6.03
CA CYS A 357 12.29 7.49 -5.63
C CYS A 357 11.88 6.02 -5.78
N GLY A 358 12.71 5.17 -6.39
CA GLY A 358 12.46 3.73 -6.54
C GLY A 358 11.48 3.37 -7.67
N ILE A 359 11.28 4.27 -8.63
CA ILE A 359 10.35 4.11 -9.76
C ILE A 359 11.03 4.06 -11.14
N ALA A 360 12.36 4.01 -11.18
CA ALA A 360 13.13 3.85 -12.42
C ALA A 360 12.77 2.57 -13.21
N TYR A 361 12.10 1.59 -12.60
CA TYR A 361 11.60 0.40 -13.30
C TYR A 361 10.50 0.70 -14.34
N LEU A 362 9.99 1.94 -14.38
CA LEU A 362 9.06 2.40 -15.42
C LEU A 362 9.79 2.90 -16.68
N ILE A 363 11.11 3.10 -16.63
CA ILE A 363 11.92 3.49 -17.79
C ILE A 363 12.06 2.29 -18.71
N ARG A 364 11.88 2.51 -20.02
CA ARG A 364 12.00 1.47 -21.04
C ARG A 364 13.09 1.77 -22.06
#